data_AF-A0A3N5GCY0-F1
#
_entry.id   AF-A0A3N5GCY0-F1
#
_cell.length_a   1.000
_cell.length_b   1.000
_cell.length_c   1.000
_cell.angle_alpha   90.00
_cell.angle_beta   90.00
_cell.angle_gamma   90.00
#
_symmetry.space_group_name_H-M   'P 1'
#
loop_
_entity.id
_entity.type
_entity.pdbx_description
1 polymer ?
#
loop_
_entity_poly.entity_id
_entity_poly.type
_entity_poly.pdbx_seq_one_letter_code
_entity_poly.pdbx_strand_id
1 'polypeptide(L)'
;MNLRHRSIHLTAILALLVLAALPAAAQTPLGATLVSGGVQFAVTSQNATRIEVWIFSSPTASTPTARHTLTKTDTTNHIWTVTVSGLGAGTLYGYRAWGPNWPYSASWTAGSNAGFLTHADSNGHRFNPNKLLTDPYAKAVTGEPVRVNGHYSTAILGGTDTYGFVDSAGAMPKSIVINDDAFDWTGDVRPDTPMRDSIVYE
;
A
#
# COMPACT_ATOMS: atom_id res chain seq x y z
N MET A 1 22.82 38.55 73.80
CA MET A 1 21.44 38.06 73.60
C MET A 1 21.49 37.07 72.43
N ASN A 2 21.66 35.79 72.72
CA ASN A 2 21.96 34.73 71.74
C ASN A 2 20.65 34.16 71.16
N LEU A 3 20.39 34.40 69.87
CA LEU A 3 19.36 33.66 69.13
C LEU A 3 19.99 32.49 68.36
N ARG A 4 19.53 31.29 68.71
CA ARG A 4 19.82 30.01 68.05
C ARG A 4 19.02 29.94 66.75
N HIS A 5 19.69 29.85 65.59
CA HIS A 5 19.04 29.42 64.35
C HIS A 5 19.10 27.89 64.24
N ARG A 6 17.92 27.28 64.09
CA ARG A 6 17.73 25.84 63.86
C ARG A 6 18.05 25.50 62.40
N SER A 7 18.89 24.50 62.19
CA SER A 7 19.15 23.86 60.90
C SER A 7 17.97 22.98 60.50
N ILE A 8 17.41 23.17 59.31
CA ILE A 8 16.42 22.27 58.70
C ILE A 8 17.16 21.48 57.62
N HIS A 9 17.26 20.17 57.80
CA HIS A 9 17.77 19.25 56.78
C HIS A 9 16.63 18.93 55.81
N LEU A 10 16.76 19.34 54.55
CA LEU A 10 15.90 18.91 53.45
C LEU A 10 16.61 17.79 52.69
N THR A 11 16.21 16.54 52.90
CA THR A 11 16.63 15.40 52.11
C THR A 11 15.78 15.37 50.83
N ALA A 12 16.39 15.74 49.69
CA ALA A 12 15.76 15.60 48.39
C ALA A 12 16.00 14.16 47.86
N ILE A 13 14.92 13.40 47.71
CA ILE A 13 14.94 12.09 47.05
C ILE A 13 14.84 12.35 45.54
N LEU A 14 15.93 12.10 44.81
CA LEU A 14 15.96 12.15 43.36
C LEU A 14 15.42 10.83 42.80
N ALA A 15 14.17 10.82 42.33
CA ALA A 15 13.62 9.69 41.59
C ALA A 15 14.18 9.71 40.16
N LEU A 16 15.07 8.77 39.86
CA LEU A 16 15.61 8.57 38.51
C LEU A 16 14.56 7.82 37.68
N LEU A 17 13.81 8.54 36.85
CA LEU A 17 12.93 7.93 35.84
C LEU A 17 13.81 7.33 34.73
N VAL A 18 13.95 6.01 34.71
CA VAL A 18 14.50 5.31 33.54
C VAL A 18 13.40 5.29 32.48
N LEU A 19 13.48 6.22 31.53
CA LEU A 19 12.65 6.20 30.34
C LEU A 19 13.15 5.07 29.44
N ALA A 20 12.55 3.88 29.54
CA ALA A 20 12.78 2.83 28.56
C ALA A 20 12.33 3.37 27.20
N ALA A 21 13.27 3.50 26.26
CA ALA A 21 12.94 3.78 24.88
C ALA A 21 12.05 2.62 24.39
N LEU A 22 10.77 2.90 24.14
CA LEU A 22 9.91 1.97 23.42
C LEU A 22 10.62 1.66 22.10
N PRO A 23 10.75 0.39 21.69
CA PRO A 23 11.23 0.09 20.35
C PRO A 23 10.36 0.89 19.38
N ALA A 24 10.98 1.62 18.44
CA ALA A 24 10.26 2.26 17.36
C ALA A 24 9.30 1.22 16.80
N ALA A 25 7.99 1.49 16.83
CA ALA A 25 7.00 0.55 16.33
C ALA A 25 7.45 0.15 14.92
N ALA A 26 7.74 -1.13 14.72
CA ALA A 26 8.27 -1.61 13.46
C ALA A 26 7.31 -1.16 12.36
N GLN A 27 7.78 -0.26 11.50
CA GLN A 27 6.95 0.32 10.45
C GLN A 27 6.47 -0.83 9.58
N THR A 28 5.16 -0.94 9.40
CA THR A 28 4.58 -1.98 8.54
C THR A 28 5.20 -1.84 7.15
N PRO A 29 5.89 -2.88 6.63
CA PRO A 29 6.45 -2.81 5.29
C PRO A 29 5.31 -2.62 4.29
N LEU A 30 5.42 -1.61 3.45
CA LEU A 30 4.46 -1.36 2.39
C LEU A 30 4.61 -2.40 1.27
N GLY A 31 3.52 -2.65 0.56
CA GLY A 31 3.40 -3.69 -0.45
C GLY A 31 2.84 -5.00 0.09
N ALA A 32 3.02 -6.07 -0.69
CA ALA A 32 2.67 -7.42 -0.28
C ALA A 32 3.88 -8.14 0.35
N THR A 33 3.73 -8.54 1.61
CA THR A 33 4.76 -9.22 2.39
C THR A 33 4.27 -10.61 2.81
N LEU A 34 5.09 -11.64 2.57
CA LEU A 34 4.81 -12.99 3.07
C LEU A 34 4.89 -12.98 4.60
N VAL A 35 3.87 -13.54 5.23
CA VAL A 35 3.81 -13.75 6.68
C VAL A 35 3.49 -15.21 6.96
N SER A 36 3.62 -15.63 8.21
CA SER A 36 3.29 -17.01 8.59
C SER A 36 1.86 -17.37 8.15
N GLY A 37 1.74 -18.31 7.22
CA GLY A 37 0.45 -18.82 6.72
C GLY A 37 -0.32 -17.91 5.76
N GLY A 38 0.28 -16.82 5.24
CA GLY A 38 -0.43 -15.92 4.33
C GLY A 38 0.37 -14.74 3.78
N VAL A 39 -0.35 -13.72 3.34
CA VAL A 39 0.21 -12.46 2.82
C VAL A 39 -0.40 -11.28 3.56
N GLN A 40 0.43 -10.39 4.06
CA GLN A 40 0.02 -9.07 4.52
C GLN A 40 0.15 -8.08 3.37
N PHE A 41 -0.94 -7.38 3.07
CA PHE A 41 -0.97 -6.28 2.12
C PHE A 41 -0.99 -4.97 2.90
N ALA A 42 -0.14 -4.01 2.51
CA ALA A 42 -0.09 -2.68 3.10
C ALA A 42 0.09 -1.61 2.02
N VAL A 43 -0.80 -0.62 1.98
CA VAL A 43 -0.72 0.48 1.00
C VAL A 43 -1.12 1.79 1.64
N THR A 44 -0.51 2.90 1.24
CA THR A 44 -0.87 4.23 1.75
C THR A 44 -1.96 4.87 0.91
N SER A 45 -2.92 5.51 1.58
CA SER A 45 -3.82 6.47 0.94
C SER A 45 -4.43 7.39 2.00
N GLN A 46 -4.12 8.68 1.90
CA GLN A 46 -4.68 9.70 2.79
C GLN A 46 -6.20 9.82 2.62
N ASN A 47 -6.65 9.91 1.37
CA ASN A 47 -8.01 10.33 1.02
C ASN A 47 -8.94 9.18 0.64
N ALA A 48 -8.46 7.93 0.57
CA ALA A 48 -9.36 6.80 0.34
C ALA A 48 -10.40 6.70 1.46
N THR A 49 -11.63 6.39 1.08
CA THR A 49 -12.71 6.05 2.02
C THR A 49 -12.89 4.53 2.15
N ARG A 50 -12.38 3.77 1.17
CA ARG A 50 -12.32 2.31 1.18
C ARG A 50 -11.22 1.85 0.23
N ILE A 51 -10.50 0.79 0.61
CA ILE A 51 -9.58 0.08 -0.29
C ILE A 51 -9.90 -1.41 -0.19
N GLU A 52 -9.90 -2.07 -1.33
CA GLU A 52 -9.97 -3.53 -1.43
C GLU A 52 -8.76 -4.06 -2.20
N VAL A 53 -8.21 -5.18 -1.75
CA VAL A 53 -7.32 -6.03 -2.54
C VAL A 53 -8.15 -7.09 -3.25
N TRP A 54 -7.93 -7.24 -4.55
CA TRP A 54 -8.58 -8.21 -5.42
C TRP A 54 -7.54 -9.23 -5.87
N ILE A 55 -7.86 -10.52 -5.73
CA ILE A 55 -6.98 -11.64 -6.06
C ILE A 55 -7.41 -12.26 -7.38
N PHE A 56 -6.46 -12.66 -8.23
CA PHE A 56 -6.73 -13.16 -9.58
C PHE A 56 -6.09 -14.53 -9.82
N SER A 57 -6.74 -15.35 -10.65
CA SER A 57 -6.23 -16.68 -11.05
C SER A 57 -5.22 -16.63 -12.19
N SER A 58 -5.24 -15.58 -13.01
CA SER A 58 -4.33 -15.42 -14.14
C SER A 58 -4.03 -13.94 -14.44
N PRO A 59 -2.94 -13.64 -15.15
CA PRO A 59 -2.58 -12.26 -15.52
C PRO A 59 -3.68 -11.49 -16.26
N THR A 60 -4.44 -12.18 -17.11
CA THR A 60 -5.48 -11.59 -17.98
C THR A 60 -6.90 -11.72 -17.42
N ALA A 61 -7.07 -12.31 -16.24
CA ALA A 61 -8.38 -12.46 -15.63
C ALA A 61 -9.03 -11.09 -15.35
N SER A 62 -10.27 -10.90 -15.82
CA SER A 62 -11.10 -9.74 -15.52
C SER A 62 -11.85 -9.88 -14.20
N THR A 63 -12.13 -11.11 -13.78
CA THR A 63 -12.90 -11.42 -12.57
C THR A 63 -11.96 -11.90 -11.46
N PRO A 64 -12.05 -11.36 -10.24
CA PRO A 64 -11.24 -11.83 -9.12
C PRO A 64 -11.75 -13.17 -8.59
N THR A 65 -10.85 -13.97 -8.01
CA THR A 65 -11.20 -15.17 -7.24
C THR A 65 -11.60 -14.83 -5.80
N ALA A 66 -11.05 -13.73 -5.25
CA ALA A 66 -11.35 -13.25 -3.91
C ALA A 66 -11.18 -11.73 -3.80
N ARG A 67 -11.84 -11.12 -2.81
CA ARG A 67 -11.77 -9.69 -2.51
C ARG A 67 -11.69 -9.51 -1.00
N HIS A 68 -10.78 -8.66 -0.53
CA HIS A 68 -10.61 -8.38 0.89
C HIS A 68 -10.52 -6.87 1.11
N THR A 69 -11.31 -6.35 2.05
CA THR A 69 -11.28 -4.94 2.44
C THR A 69 -10.11 -4.68 3.37
N LEU A 70 -9.38 -3.60 3.13
CA LEU A 70 -8.30 -3.15 4.00
C LEU A 70 -8.84 -2.23 5.10
N THR A 71 -8.16 -2.23 6.24
CA THR A 71 -8.42 -1.35 7.37
C THR A 71 -7.32 -0.29 7.44
N LYS A 72 -7.68 0.98 7.66
CA LYS A 72 -6.70 2.05 7.90
C LYS A 72 -6.10 1.89 9.30
N THR A 73 -5.00 1.14 9.41
CA THR A 73 -4.37 0.77 10.69
C THR A 73 -3.40 1.82 11.21
N ASP A 74 -2.87 2.68 10.33
CA ASP A 74 -2.08 3.85 10.73
C ASP A 74 -2.75 5.11 10.20
N THR A 75 -3.36 5.89 11.08
CA THR A 75 -4.02 7.14 10.72
C THR A 75 -3.04 8.26 10.43
N THR A 76 -1.86 8.25 11.06
CA THR A 76 -0.81 9.26 10.92
C THR A 76 -0.10 9.14 9.57
N ASN A 77 0.31 7.92 9.20
CA ASN A 77 0.99 7.65 7.93
C ASN A 77 0.03 7.17 6.82
N HIS A 78 -1.27 7.13 7.15
CA HIS A 78 -2.36 6.76 6.26
C HIS A 78 -2.24 5.37 5.63
N ILE A 79 -1.73 4.40 6.40
CA ILE A 79 -1.49 3.03 5.95
C ILE A 79 -2.76 2.20 6.13
N TRP A 80 -3.14 1.53 5.06
CA TRP A 80 -4.23 0.55 4.99
C TRP A 80 -3.64 -0.84 4.92
N THR A 81 -4.13 -1.77 5.73
CA THR A 81 -3.62 -3.14 5.78
C THR A 81 -4.71 -4.20 5.80
N VAL A 82 -4.37 -5.39 5.31
CA VAL A 82 -5.12 -6.63 5.55
C VAL A 82 -4.16 -7.80 5.49
N THR A 83 -4.32 -8.79 6.37
CA THR A 83 -3.63 -10.07 6.29
C THR A 83 -4.59 -11.13 5.79
N VAL A 84 -4.22 -11.83 4.72
CA VAL A 84 -5.04 -12.87 4.09
C VAL A 84 -4.32 -14.20 4.19
N SER A 85 -4.96 -15.18 4.84
CA SER A 85 -4.43 -16.53 5.00
C SER A 85 -4.52 -17.34 3.71
N GLY A 86 -3.64 -18.33 3.57
CA GLY A 86 -3.64 -19.28 2.44
C GLY A 86 -3.08 -18.72 1.13
N LEU A 87 -2.75 -17.43 1.06
CA LEU A 87 -2.01 -16.84 -0.05
C LEU A 87 -0.50 -17.06 0.11
N GLY A 88 0.23 -17.04 -1.00
CA GLY A 88 1.68 -17.20 -1.02
C GLY A 88 2.36 -16.49 -2.19
N ALA A 89 3.66 -16.76 -2.37
CA ALA A 89 4.43 -16.23 -3.49
C ALA A 89 3.78 -16.61 -4.84
N GLY A 90 3.83 -15.70 -5.81
CA GLY A 90 3.15 -15.85 -7.11
C GLY A 90 1.67 -15.44 -7.10
N THR A 91 1.10 -15.11 -5.95
CA THR A 91 -0.28 -14.57 -5.87
C THR A 91 -0.40 -13.30 -6.72
N LEU A 92 -1.39 -13.28 -7.60
CA LEU A 92 -1.69 -12.15 -8.46
C LEU A 92 -2.75 -11.27 -7.81
N TYR A 93 -2.47 -9.97 -7.69
CA TYR A 93 -3.38 -9.05 -7.03
C TYR A 93 -3.40 -7.65 -7.68
N GLY A 94 -4.39 -6.86 -7.30
CA GLY A 94 -4.43 -5.42 -7.54
C GLY A 94 -5.40 -4.77 -6.57
N TYR A 95 -5.39 -3.44 -6.49
CA TYR A 95 -6.28 -2.69 -5.61
C TYR A 95 -7.44 -2.06 -6.34
N ARG A 96 -8.56 -1.86 -5.64
CA ARG A 96 -9.59 -0.89 -6.00
C ARG A 96 -9.78 0.06 -4.82
N ALA A 97 -9.92 1.35 -5.12
CA ALA A 97 -10.05 2.39 -4.11
C ALA A 97 -11.25 3.29 -4.40
N TRP A 98 -11.94 3.65 -3.33
CA TRP A 98 -13.01 4.64 -3.31
C TRP A 98 -12.55 5.86 -2.53
N GLY A 99 -13.17 7.01 -2.78
CA GLY A 99 -12.86 8.25 -2.07
C GLY A 99 -13.96 9.31 -2.22
N PRO A 100 -13.69 10.57 -1.86
CA PRO A 100 -14.71 11.62 -1.76
C PRO A 100 -15.50 11.85 -3.05
N ASN A 101 -14.86 11.75 -4.22
CA ASN A 101 -15.50 11.94 -5.52
C ASN A 101 -16.30 10.70 -6.00
N TRP A 102 -16.11 9.55 -5.35
CA TRP A 102 -16.82 8.31 -5.65
C TRP A 102 -16.90 7.42 -4.40
N PRO A 103 -17.84 7.71 -3.48
CA PRO A 103 -18.03 6.92 -2.26
C PRO A 103 -18.44 5.47 -2.56
N TYR A 104 -18.12 4.56 -1.63
CA TYR A 104 -18.53 3.16 -1.73
C TYR A 104 -20.05 3.02 -1.68
N SER A 105 -20.62 2.25 -2.61
CA SER A 105 -22.01 1.81 -2.61
C SER A 105 -22.06 0.28 -2.56
N ALA A 106 -22.93 -0.29 -1.73
CA ALA A 106 -23.14 -1.73 -1.68
C ALA A 106 -23.73 -2.30 -2.99
N SER A 107 -24.37 -1.47 -3.82
CA SER A 107 -24.86 -1.86 -5.15
C SER A 107 -23.80 -1.77 -6.25
N TRP A 108 -22.58 -1.33 -5.91
CA TRP A 108 -21.51 -1.22 -6.90
C TRP A 108 -21.04 -2.61 -7.34
N THR A 109 -20.82 -2.74 -8.64
CA THR A 109 -20.20 -3.87 -9.32
C THR A 109 -19.17 -3.34 -10.30
N ALA A 110 -18.15 -4.14 -10.62
CA ALA A 110 -17.12 -3.72 -11.56
C ALA A 110 -17.75 -3.32 -12.91
N GLY A 111 -17.48 -2.10 -13.36
CA GLY A 111 -18.09 -1.55 -14.57
C GLY A 111 -19.26 -0.59 -14.32
N SER A 112 -19.80 -0.51 -13.10
CA SER A 112 -20.99 0.29 -12.81
C SER A 112 -20.65 1.72 -12.38
N ASN A 113 -21.66 2.60 -12.41
CA ASN A 113 -21.56 3.99 -11.94
C ASN A 113 -22.13 4.20 -10.52
N ALA A 114 -22.43 3.14 -9.78
CA ALA A 114 -23.01 3.26 -8.46
C ALA A 114 -22.06 4.00 -7.50
N GLY A 115 -22.59 5.02 -6.80
CA GLY A 115 -21.81 5.89 -5.92
C GLY A 115 -20.99 6.97 -6.62
N PHE A 116 -21.02 7.07 -7.95
CA PHE A 116 -20.29 8.10 -8.68
C PHE A 116 -20.86 9.49 -8.40
N LEU A 117 -19.98 10.46 -8.10
CA LEU A 117 -20.36 11.87 -7.96
C LEU A 117 -19.70 12.73 -9.05
N THR A 118 -18.37 12.64 -9.17
CA THR A 118 -17.59 13.38 -10.17
C THR A 118 -16.29 12.63 -10.47
N HIS A 119 -15.74 12.84 -11.67
CA HIS A 119 -14.43 12.31 -12.05
C HIS A 119 -13.28 12.98 -11.30
N ALA A 120 -13.44 14.27 -10.99
CA ALA A 120 -12.50 15.05 -10.20
C ALA A 120 -13.29 16.04 -9.34
N ASP A 121 -13.06 16.03 -8.03
CA ASP A 121 -13.63 17.04 -7.13
C ASP A 121 -12.76 18.31 -7.06
N SER A 122 -13.21 19.31 -6.31
CA SER A 122 -12.48 20.58 -6.14
C SER A 122 -11.13 20.45 -5.42
N ASN A 123 -10.86 19.31 -4.78
CA ASN A 123 -9.60 19.00 -4.12
C ASN A 123 -8.67 18.13 -5.01
N GLY A 124 -9.10 17.84 -6.24
CA GLY A 124 -8.34 17.02 -7.19
C GLY A 124 -8.44 15.51 -6.95
N HIS A 125 -9.35 15.03 -6.10
CA HIS A 125 -9.55 13.60 -5.89
C HIS A 125 -10.11 12.94 -7.15
N ARG A 126 -9.50 11.82 -7.57
CA ARG A 126 -9.81 11.09 -8.81
C ARG A 126 -10.03 9.60 -8.58
N PHE A 127 -10.63 9.24 -7.43
CA PHE A 127 -10.92 7.84 -7.14
C PHE A 127 -11.90 7.28 -8.17
N ASN A 128 -11.56 6.12 -8.71
CA ASN A 128 -12.39 5.40 -9.65
C ASN A 128 -12.26 3.91 -9.38
N PRO A 129 -13.23 3.30 -8.69
CA PRO A 129 -13.16 1.89 -8.32
C PRO A 129 -13.27 0.97 -9.53
N ASN A 130 -13.70 1.45 -10.71
CA ASN A 130 -13.69 0.63 -11.93
C ASN A 130 -12.27 0.40 -12.48
N LYS A 131 -11.27 1.12 -11.97
CA LYS A 131 -9.88 0.97 -12.40
C LYS A 131 -9.15 0.06 -11.41
N LEU A 132 -8.65 -1.07 -11.91
CA LEU A 132 -7.73 -1.90 -11.16
C LEU A 132 -6.39 -1.17 -11.06
N LEU A 133 -5.92 -0.97 -9.83
CA LEU A 133 -4.68 -0.26 -9.53
C LEU A 133 -3.57 -1.27 -9.26
N THR A 134 -2.43 -1.05 -9.89
CA THR A 134 -1.18 -1.74 -9.53
C THR A 134 -0.68 -1.19 -8.20
N ASP A 135 -0.19 -2.09 -7.35
CA ASP A 135 0.42 -1.70 -6.08
C ASP A 135 1.70 -0.88 -6.33
N PRO A 136 1.81 0.36 -5.80
CA PRO A 136 3.01 1.18 -5.96
C PRO A 136 4.27 0.57 -5.30
N TYR A 137 4.09 -0.42 -4.43
CA TYR A 137 5.16 -1.17 -3.78
C TYR A 137 5.28 -2.61 -4.32
N ALA A 138 4.66 -2.91 -5.47
CA ALA A 138 4.82 -4.20 -6.13
C ALA A 138 6.30 -4.46 -6.47
N LYS A 139 6.79 -5.63 -6.07
CA LYS A 139 8.16 -6.08 -6.38
C LYS A 139 8.26 -6.65 -7.80
N ALA A 140 7.13 -7.09 -8.36
CA ALA A 140 6.99 -7.49 -9.75
C ALA A 140 5.54 -7.30 -10.23
N VAL A 141 5.38 -7.17 -11.55
CA VAL A 141 4.09 -7.07 -12.22
C VAL A 141 4.03 -8.04 -13.40
N THR A 142 2.84 -8.47 -13.78
CA THR A 142 2.67 -9.51 -14.83
C THR A 142 3.01 -9.03 -16.25
N GLY A 143 3.15 -7.72 -16.48
CA GLY A 143 3.44 -7.16 -17.79
C GLY A 143 2.99 -5.71 -17.94
N GLU A 144 2.71 -5.32 -19.18
CA GLU A 144 2.25 -3.97 -19.53
C GLU A 144 0.72 -3.88 -19.61
N PRO A 145 0.13 -2.68 -19.44
CA PRO A 145 -1.28 -2.46 -19.73
C PRO A 145 -1.62 -2.80 -21.19
N VAL A 146 -2.70 -3.54 -21.40
CA VAL A 146 -3.23 -3.85 -22.74
C VAL A 146 -4.35 -2.87 -23.08
N ARG A 147 -4.50 -2.51 -24.36
CA ARG A 147 -5.60 -1.62 -24.81
C ARG A 147 -6.96 -2.25 -24.47
N VAL A 148 -7.87 -1.45 -23.91
CA VAL A 148 -9.29 -1.82 -23.83
C VAL A 148 -10.00 -1.17 -25.02
N ASN A 149 -10.66 -1.96 -25.87
CA ASN A 149 -11.36 -1.46 -27.06
C ASN A 149 -10.50 -0.55 -27.96
N GLY A 150 -9.20 -0.83 -28.09
CA GLY A 150 -8.29 -0.05 -28.93
C GLY A 150 -7.74 1.25 -28.30
N HIS A 151 -8.14 1.63 -27.09
CA HIS A 151 -7.71 2.87 -26.44
C HIS A 151 -6.91 2.59 -25.15
N TYR A 152 -5.75 3.25 -25.02
CA TYR A 152 -4.96 3.26 -23.78
C TYR A 152 -5.44 4.32 -22.78
N SER A 153 -6.08 5.41 -23.24
CA SER A 153 -6.02 6.68 -22.50
C SER A 153 -7.17 6.92 -21.51
N THR A 154 -8.39 6.43 -21.71
CA THR A 154 -9.51 6.80 -20.81
C THR A 154 -10.18 5.62 -20.13
N ALA A 155 -10.18 4.44 -20.77
CA ALA A 155 -10.61 3.19 -20.15
C ALA A 155 -9.67 2.72 -19.03
N ILE A 156 -8.37 3.03 -19.14
CA ILE A 156 -7.33 2.63 -18.17
C ILE A 156 -7.05 3.77 -17.17
N LEU A 157 -6.96 5.02 -17.63
CA LEU A 157 -6.51 6.15 -16.80
C LEU A 157 -7.65 6.88 -16.04
N GLY A 158 -8.91 6.43 -16.15
CA GLY A 158 -10.02 7.03 -15.39
C GLY A 158 -10.45 8.41 -15.91
N GLY A 159 -10.43 8.61 -17.23
CA GLY A 159 -10.81 9.86 -17.88
C GLY A 159 -12.26 10.30 -17.66
N THR A 160 -12.55 11.55 -18.02
CA THR A 160 -13.85 12.25 -17.85
C THR A 160 -14.87 11.94 -18.95
N ASP A 161 -14.69 10.86 -19.70
CA ASP A 161 -15.45 10.55 -20.93
C ASP A 161 -16.19 9.19 -20.84
N THR A 162 -16.68 8.71 -21.99
CA THR A 162 -17.43 7.46 -22.20
C THR A 162 -16.81 6.23 -21.51
N TYR A 163 -15.52 6.25 -21.18
CA TYR A 163 -14.80 5.09 -20.63
C TYR A 163 -14.55 5.14 -19.12
N GLY A 164 -15.01 6.19 -18.43
CA GLY A 164 -14.85 6.34 -16.98
C GLY A 164 -15.42 5.16 -16.17
N PHE A 165 -16.49 4.53 -16.66
CA PHE A 165 -17.13 3.39 -16.00
C PHE A 165 -16.58 2.02 -16.41
N VAL A 166 -15.78 1.93 -17.47
CA VAL A 166 -15.26 0.63 -17.96
C VAL A 166 -14.38 -0.03 -16.90
N ASP A 167 -14.60 -1.32 -16.65
CA ASP A 167 -13.72 -2.10 -15.79
C ASP A 167 -12.37 -2.39 -16.48
N SER A 168 -11.27 -2.02 -15.85
CA SER A 168 -9.91 -2.22 -16.40
C SER A 168 -9.25 -3.52 -15.96
N ALA A 169 -9.88 -4.34 -15.11
CA ALA A 169 -9.22 -5.51 -14.51
C ALA A 169 -8.64 -6.50 -15.53
N GLY A 170 -9.33 -6.75 -16.65
CA GLY A 170 -8.82 -7.66 -17.69
C GLY A 170 -7.64 -7.12 -18.51
N ALA A 171 -7.38 -5.81 -18.41
CA ALA A 171 -6.39 -5.10 -19.22
C ALA A 171 -5.22 -4.54 -18.42
N MET A 172 -5.39 -4.38 -17.11
CA MET A 172 -4.32 -3.91 -16.23
C MET A 172 -3.43 -5.06 -15.77
N PRO A 173 -2.10 -4.83 -15.71
CA PRO A 173 -1.20 -5.80 -15.13
C PRO A 173 -1.54 -6.04 -13.66
N LYS A 174 -1.31 -7.27 -13.21
CA LYS A 174 -1.46 -7.64 -11.80
C LYS A 174 -0.11 -7.46 -11.11
N SER A 175 -0.13 -6.98 -9.88
CA SER A 175 1.01 -7.10 -8.97
C SER A 175 1.22 -8.56 -8.59
N ILE A 176 2.47 -8.93 -8.32
CA ILE A 176 2.86 -10.30 -7.94
C ILE A 176 3.45 -10.28 -6.54
N VAL A 177 2.99 -11.18 -5.67
CA VAL A 177 3.64 -11.42 -4.37
C VAL A 177 4.97 -12.14 -4.60
N ILE A 178 6.07 -11.55 -4.17
CA ILE A 178 7.43 -12.11 -4.33
C ILE A 178 7.98 -12.56 -2.98
N ASN A 179 8.71 -13.68 -3.00
CA ASN A 179 9.53 -14.14 -1.89
C ASN A 179 10.98 -13.67 -2.11
N ASP A 180 11.36 -12.55 -1.49
CA ASP A 180 12.71 -12.00 -1.64
C ASP A 180 13.76 -12.82 -0.88
N ASP A 181 13.35 -13.55 0.17
CA ASP A 181 14.26 -14.33 1.02
C ASP A 181 14.67 -15.67 0.37
N ALA A 182 14.09 -16.00 -0.79
CA ALA A 182 14.36 -17.26 -1.48
C ALA A 182 15.67 -17.24 -2.29
N PHE A 183 16.23 -16.07 -2.59
CA PHE A 183 17.44 -15.97 -3.41
C PHE A 183 18.70 -16.09 -2.54
N ASP A 184 19.54 -17.09 -2.84
CA ASP A 184 20.84 -17.25 -2.18
C ASP A 184 21.91 -16.43 -2.91
N TRP A 185 22.43 -15.42 -2.22
CA TRP A 185 23.49 -14.55 -2.73
C TRP A 185 24.88 -15.19 -2.71
N THR A 186 25.06 -16.39 -2.13
CA THR A 186 26.32 -17.15 -2.12
C THR A 186 27.53 -16.37 -1.57
N GLY A 187 27.29 -15.48 -0.59
CA GLY A 187 28.33 -14.65 0.01
C GLY A 187 28.75 -13.44 -0.83
N ASP A 188 27.89 -12.98 -1.74
CA ASP A 188 28.10 -11.73 -2.49
C ASP A 188 28.42 -10.55 -1.55
N VAL A 189 29.38 -9.73 -1.99
CA VAL A 189 29.81 -8.53 -1.26
C VAL A 189 29.96 -7.37 -2.23
N ARG A 190 29.63 -6.16 -1.74
CA ARG A 190 29.77 -4.93 -2.53
C ARG A 190 31.25 -4.73 -2.93
N PRO A 191 31.57 -4.52 -4.23
CA PRO A 191 32.97 -4.35 -4.67
C PRO A 191 33.70 -3.14 -4.10
N ASP A 192 32.97 -2.11 -3.62
CA ASP A 192 33.50 -0.88 -3.02
C ASP A 192 34.64 -0.18 -3.81
N THR A 193 34.64 -0.34 -5.14
CA THR A 193 35.63 0.28 -6.03
C THR A 193 35.52 1.81 -5.96
N PRO A 194 36.61 2.56 -5.70
CA PRO A 194 36.57 4.01 -5.70
C PRO A 194 36.12 4.54 -7.06
N MET A 195 35.32 5.62 -7.06
CA MET A 195 34.78 6.19 -8.30
C MET A 195 35.87 6.57 -9.31
N ARG A 196 37.01 7.10 -8.84
CA ARG A 196 38.16 7.45 -9.68
C ARG A 196 38.81 6.25 -10.39
N ASP A 197 38.61 5.05 -9.87
CA ASP A 197 39.16 3.79 -10.37
C ASP A 197 38.09 2.99 -11.13
N SER A 198 36.87 3.53 -11.23
CA SER A 198 35.74 2.88 -11.89
C SER A 198 35.72 3.18 -13.39
N ILE A 199 35.40 2.17 -14.20
CA ILE A 199 35.08 2.33 -15.63
C ILE A 199 33.67 1.80 -15.82
N VAL A 200 32.75 2.67 -16.24
CA VAL A 200 31.34 2.32 -16.47
C VAL A 200 31.16 1.83 -17.90
N TYR A 201 30.38 0.76 -18.05
CA TYR A 201 29.94 0.24 -19.35
C TYR A 201 28.41 0.29 -19.40
N GLU A 202 27.86 1.01 -20.38
CA GLU A 202 26.42 1.07 -20.67
C GLU A 202 26.05 0.04 -21.74
#